data_AF-A0A3Q9NEM7-F1
#
_entry.id   AF-A0A3Q9NEM7-F1
#
_cell.length_a   1.000
_cell.length_b   1.000
_cell.length_c   1.000
_cell.angle_alpha   90.00
_cell.angle_beta   90.00
_cell.angle_gamma   90.00
#
_symmetry.space_group_name_H-M   'P 1'
#
loop_
_entity.id
_entity.type
_entity.pdbx_description
1 polymer ?
#
loop_
_entity_poly.entity_id
_entity_poly.type
_entity_poly.pdbx_seq_one_letter_code
_entity_poly.pdbx_strand_id
1 'polypeptide(L)'
;SDPAYSIVEMKRSRKEALLEFRCRVEDAIRGNYLFGLKRGIFSSQEDAKKGDLKDIKLWGVPLLPSENHEGINIILMKFLKAKNYKVHEAFTLLRRTLKWRIDFNADTILEENLRPEPDYLWFSNGTDKEGRPLCYNVLGKKSKKKFSSNGERFKDFLRWRVQCVERGIQNLHFRPGGDDSIIQIIDLKNAPGTAVKEVMLICKKMMALLHDHYPGMVYKNVR
;
A
#
# COMPACT_ATOMS: atom_id res chain seq x y z
N SER A 1 21.16 7.61 -22.41
CA SER A 1 21.53 6.22 -22.73
C SER A 1 22.23 5.70 -21.50
N ASP A 2 21.68 4.79 -20.70
CA ASP A 2 21.18 3.44 -21.03
C ASP A 2 20.48 2.88 -19.76
N PRO A 3 19.79 1.73 -19.77
CA PRO A 3 18.77 1.26 -20.72
C PRO A 3 17.50 0.77 -19.98
N ALA A 4 16.46 0.57 -20.79
CA ALA A 4 15.36 -0.38 -20.63
C ALA A 4 15.31 -1.22 -19.33
N TYR A 5 14.23 -1.02 -18.57
CA TYR A 5 13.75 -1.91 -17.52
C TYR A 5 13.17 -3.20 -18.16
N SER A 6 14.00 -3.94 -18.89
CA SER A 6 13.71 -5.30 -19.30
C SER A 6 13.96 -6.22 -18.10
N ILE A 7 13.22 -7.33 -18.06
CA ILE A 7 13.45 -8.47 -17.18
C ILE A 7 14.79 -9.13 -17.57
N VAL A 8 15.90 -8.42 -17.39
CA VAL A 8 17.26 -8.85 -17.70
C VAL A 8 18.00 -9.01 -16.38
N GLU A 9 18.31 -10.27 -16.10
CA GLU A 9 19.17 -10.78 -15.03
C GLU A 9 18.91 -10.24 -13.62
N MET A 10 17.76 -10.62 -13.07
CA MET A 10 17.65 -10.71 -11.62
C MET A 10 18.74 -11.64 -11.09
N LYS A 11 19.67 -11.08 -10.28
CA LYS A 11 20.74 -11.84 -9.60
C LYS A 11 20.18 -13.13 -9.02
N ARG A 12 20.92 -14.24 -9.18
CA ARG A 12 20.53 -15.58 -8.69
C ARG A 12 20.01 -15.54 -7.24
N SER A 13 20.71 -14.84 -6.35
CA SER A 13 20.30 -14.66 -4.96
C SER A 13 18.92 -14.03 -4.75
N ARG A 14 18.49 -13.12 -5.64
CA ARG A 14 17.16 -12.50 -5.58
C ARG A 14 16.06 -13.46 -6.05
N LYS A 15 16.36 -14.32 -7.04
CA LYS A 15 15.46 -15.40 -7.48
C LYS A 15 15.26 -16.41 -6.36
N GLU A 16 16.35 -16.81 -5.70
CA GLU A 16 16.33 -17.72 -4.55
C GLU A 16 15.52 -17.12 -3.39
N ALA A 17 15.74 -15.85 -3.04
CA ALA A 17 14.96 -15.17 -2.01
C ALA A 17 13.46 -15.08 -2.35
N LEU A 18 13.10 -14.86 -3.62
CA LEU A 18 11.69 -14.88 -4.04
C LEU A 18 11.08 -16.27 -3.90
N LEU A 19 11.79 -17.33 -4.31
CA LEU A 19 11.31 -18.70 -4.18
C LEU A 19 11.13 -19.09 -2.71
N GLU A 20 12.12 -18.82 -1.87
CA GLU A 20 12.03 -19.06 -0.41
C GLU A 20 10.85 -18.30 0.19
N PHE A 21 10.67 -17.03 -0.20
CA PHE A 21 9.58 -16.22 0.31
C PHE A 21 8.20 -16.75 -0.14
N ARG A 22 8.06 -17.19 -1.40
CA ARG A 22 6.84 -17.85 -1.88
C ARG A 22 6.51 -19.09 -1.05
N CYS A 23 7.47 -20.00 -0.89
CA CYS A 23 7.28 -21.22 -0.11
C CYS A 23 6.85 -20.89 1.33
N ARG A 24 7.45 -19.87 1.95
CA ARG A 24 7.11 -19.44 3.31
C ARG A 24 5.69 -18.87 3.42
N VAL A 25 5.25 -18.08 2.43
CA VAL A 25 3.88 -17.55 2.39
C VAL A 25 2.87 -18.69 2.18
N GLU A 26 3.16 -19.60 1.27
CA GLU A 26 2.31 -20.76 1.00
C GLU A 26 2.16 -21.66 2.23
N ASP A 27 3.27 -22.01 2.88
CA ASP A 27 3.27 -22.81 4.11
C ASP A 27 2.49 -22.11 5.23
N ALA A 28 2.61 -20.79 5.35
CA ALA A 28 1.87 -20.03 6.35
C ALA A 28 0.36 -19.98 6.11
N ILE A 29 -0.07 -19.92 4.84
CA ILE A 29 -1.48 -19.99 4.45
C ILE A 29 -2.02 -21.40 4.70
N ARG A 30 -1.34 -22.43 4.17
CA ARG A 30 -1.75 -23.84 4.31
C ARG A 30 -1.72 -24.32 5.77
N GLY A 31 -0.73 -23.87 6.53
CA GLY A 31 -0.56 -24.16 7.95
C GLY A 31 -1.40 -23.28 8.88
N ASN A 32 -2.20 -22.36 8.34
CA ASN A 32 -3.09 -21.47 9.09
C ASN A 32 -2.39 -20.61 10.16
N TYR A 33 -1.15 -20.21 9.91
CA TYR A 33 -0.34 -19.41 10.85
C TYR A 33 0.13 -18.07 10.25
N LEU A 34 -0.40 -17.66 9.10
CA LEU A 34 -0.10 -16.38 8.46
C LEU A 34 -0.30 -15.18 9.40
N PHE A 35 -1.31 -15.20 10.27
CA PHE A 35 -1.52 -14.15 11.27
C PHE A 35 -0.80 -14.39 12.60
N GLY A 36 -0.12 -15.53 12.78
CA GLY A 36 0.58 -15.89 14.02
C GLY A 36 -0.26 -16.65 15.02
N LEU A 37 -1.43 -17.12 14.58
CA LEU A 37 -2.24 -18.05 15.35
C LEU A 37 -1.45 -19.35 15.47
N LYS A 38 -0.90 -19.61 16.67
CA LYS A 38 -0.40 -20.94 17.01
C LYS A 38 -1.57 -21.91 16.94
N ARG A 39 -1.31 -23.17 16.54
CA ARG A 39 -2.23 -24.29 16.83
C ARG A 39 -2.57 -24.25 18.32
N GLY A 40 -3.80 -23.83 18.65
CA GLY A 40 -4.43 -24.11 19.94
C GLY A 40 -4.46 -23.02 21.03
N ILE A 41 -4.04 -21.76 20.83
CA ILE A 41 -4.15 -20.76 21.92
C ILE A 41 -4.50 -19.36 21.38
N PHE A 42 -5.80 -19.04 21.34
CA PHE A 42 -6.40 -17.83 21.94
C PHE A 42 -7.94 -17.93 21.79
N SER A 43 -8.63 -18.00 22.94
CA SER A 43 -10.08 -17.79 23.03
C SER A 43 -10.33 -16.31 23.29
N SER A 44 -11.03 -15.63 22.37
CA SER A 44 -11.97 -14.52 22.64
C SER A 44 -12.41 -13.86 21.33
N GLN A 45 -13.69 -14.05 20.99
CA GLN A 45 -14.60 -13.16 20.23
C GLN A 45 -14.18 -12.52 18.88
N GLU A 46 -13.02 -12.79 18.30
CA GLU A 46 -12.61 -12.28 16.96
C GLU A 46 -12.86 -13.27 15.80
N ASP A 47 -13.63 -14.34 16.03
CA ASP A 47 -13.93 -15.39 15.04
C ASP A 47 -14.93 -14.99 13.92
N ALA A 48 -15.17 -13.70 13.69
CA ALA A 48 -16.24 -13.22 12.79
C ALA A 48 -15.80 -12.82 11.37
N LYS A 49 -14.54 -13.03 10.97
CA LYS A 49 -14.10 -12.97 9.56
C LYS A 49 -13.10 -14.07 9.23
N LYS A 50 -13.46 -15.31 9.55
CA LYS A 50 -12.72 -16.50 9.11
C LYS A 50 -13.06 -16.79 7.64
N GLY A 51 -12.68 -15.88 6.74
CA GLY A 51 -12.54 -16.24 5.33
C GLY A 51 -11.49 -17.35 5.22
N ASP A 52 -11.66 -18.29 4.30
CA ASP A 52 -10.63 -19.30 4.04
C ASP A 52 -9.33 -18.54 3.73
N LEU A 53 -8.25 -18.78 4.50
CA LEU A 53 -6.96 -18.13 4.21
C LEU A 53 -6.47 -18.44 2.80
N LYS A 54 -7.01 -19.48 2.16
CA LYS A 54 -6.77 -19.78 0.76
C LYS A 54 -7.23 -18.65 -0.17
N ASP A 55 -8.31 -17.94 0.18
CA ASP A 55 -8.88 -16.85 -0.63
C ASP A 55 -8.26 -15.48 -0.28
N ILE A 56 -7.20 -15.43 0.53
CA ILE A 56 -6.61 -14.16 0.95
C ILE A 56 -5.99 -13.43 -0.24
N LYS A 57 -6.41 -12.19 -0.42
CA LYS A 57 -5.93 -11.28 -1.46
C LYS A 57 -5.26 -10.07 -0.84
N LEU A 58 -4.29 -9.51 -1.54
CA LEU A 58 -3.68 -8.24 -1.22
C LEU A 58 -3.69 -7.37 -2.48
N TRP A 59 -4.42 -6.25 -2.42
CA TRP A 59 -4.66 -5.36 -3.56
C TRP A 59 -5.20 -6.10 -4.80
N GLY A 60 -6.16 -7.01 -4.58
CA GLY A 60 -6.78 -7.83 -5.63
C GLY A 60 -5.96 -9.04 -6.08
N VAL A 61 -4.68 -9.16 -5.69
CA VAL A 61 -3.82 -10.29 -6.05
C VAL A 61 -3.94 -11.40 -5.00
N PRO A 62 -4.27 -12.65 -5.39
CA PRO A 62 -4.24 -13.78 -4.48
C PRO A 62 -2.83 -14.05 -3.95
N LEU A 63 -2.72 -14.24 -2.63
CA LEU A 63 -1.44 -14.52 -2.00
C LEU A 63 -1.12 -16.01 -1.92
N LEU A 64 -2.06 -16.90 -2.23
CA LEU A 64 -1.81 -18.32 -2.30
C LEU A 64 -1.02 -18.64 -3.57
N PRO A 65 0.29 -19.02 -3.49
CA PRO A 65 1.13 -19.12 -4.68
C PRO A 65 0.75 -20.25 -5.65
N SER A 66 -0.03 -21.24 -5.20
CA SER A 66 -0.52 -22.33 -6.03
C SER A 66 -1.56 -21.91 -7.06
N GLU A 67 -2.15 -20.70 -6.94
CA GLU A 67 -3.11 -20.17 -7.92
C GLU A 67 -2.44 -19.67 -9.22
N ASN A 68 -1.11 -19.73 -9.32
CA ASN A 68 -0.33 -19.32 -10.50
C ASN A 68 -0.61 -17.88 -10.99
N HIS A 69 -1.17 -17.01 -10.14
CA HIS A 69 -1.45 -15.62 -10.49
C HIS A 69 -0.15 -14.84 -10.76
N GLU A 70 0.00 -14.26 -11.94
CA GLU A 70 1.25 -13.59 -12.37
C GLU A 70 1.67 -12.44 -11.43
N GLY A 71 0.67 -11.73 -10.88
CA GLY A 71 0.88 -10.61 -9.95
C GLY A 71 1.51 -10.98 -8.60
N ILE A 72 1.44 -12.24 -8.15
CA ILE A 72 1.94 -12.61 -6.81
C ILE A 72 3.44 -12.34 -6.68
N ASN A 73 4.22 -12.64 -7.72
CA ASN A 73 5.65 -12.39 -7.73
C ASN A 73 5.96 -10.90 -7.60
N ILE A 74 5.15 -10.05 -8.24
CA ILE A 74 5.32 -8.60 -8.21
C ILE A 74 5.07 -8.09 -6.79
N ILE A 75 3.97 -8.52 -6.16
CA ILE A 75 3.66 -8.19 -4.76
C ILE A 75 4.78 -8.63 -3.82
N LEU A 76 5.15 -9.91 -3.84
CA LEU A 76 6.20 -10.44 -2.95
C LEU A 76 7.55 -9.76 -3.17
N MET A 77 7.89 -9.43 -4.42
CA MET A 77 9.11 -8.70 -4.76
C MET A 77 9.13 -7.29 -4.13
N LYS A 78 7.99 -6.61 -4.00
CA LYS A 78 7.93 -5.30 -3.33
C LYS A 78 8.31 -5.41 -1.85
N PHE A 79 7.79 -6.42 -1.15
CA PHE A 79 8.16 -6.69 0.25
C PHE A 79 9.64 -7.06 0.40
N LEU A 80 10.18 -7.89 -0.51
CA LEU A 80 11.61 -8.22 -0.54
C LEU A 80 12.48 -6.97 -0.77
N LYS A 81 12.16 -6.15 -1.77
CA LYS A 81 12.87 -4.89 -2.04
C LYS A 81 12.85 -3.97 -0.82
N ALA A 82 11.71 -3.83 -0.13
CA ALA A 82 11.59 -3.02 1.07
C ALA A 82 12.44 -3.51 2.25
N LYS A 83 12.82 -4.79 2.26
CA LYS A 83 13.64 -5.42 3.32
C LYS A 83 14.97 -5.95 2.80
N ASN A 84 15.51 -5.33 1.75
CA ASN A 84 16.82 -5.67 1.18
C ASN A 84 16.98 -7.17 0.88
N TYR A 85 15.93 -7.80 0.39
CA TYR A 85 15.82 -9.22 0.04
C TYR A 85 16.00 -10.19 1.24
N LYS A 86 15.84 -9.72 2.48
CA LYS A 86 15.81 -10.57 3.66
C LYS A 86 14.41 -11.18 3.83
N VAL A 87 14.29 -12.47 3.53
CA VAL A 87 13.01 -13.19 3.48
C VAL A 87 12.23 -13.12 4.80
N HIS A 88 12.90 -13.33 5.94
CA HIS A 88 12.24 -13.29 7.24
C HIS A 88 11.65 -11.90 7.59
N GLU A 89 12.41 -10.83 7.31
CA GLU A 89 11.95 -9.46 7.53
C GLU A 89 10.81 -9.10 6.56
N ALA A 90 10.89 -9.54 5.28
CA ALA A 90 9.84 -9.33 4.28
C ALA A 90 8.53 -10.05 4.67
N PHE A 91 8.63 -11.28 5.14
CA PHE A 91 7.48 -12.03 5.66
C PHE A 91 6.86 -11.36 6.89
N THR A 92 7.69 -10.85 7.81
CA THR A 92 7.21 -10.09 8.97
C THR A 92 6.48 -8.81 8.54
N LEU A 93 7.00 -8.09 7.54
CA LEU A 93 6.35 -6.91 6.96
C LEU A 93 5.01 -7.26 6.31
N LEU A 94 4.93 -8.36 5.56
CA LEU A 94 3.69 -8.85 4.96
C LEU A 94 2.63 -9.11 6.02
N ARG A 95 2.96 -9.85 7.08
CA ARG A 95 2.04 -10.13 8.18
C ARG A 95 1.55 -8.88 8.89
N ARG A 96 2.47 -7.95 9.17
CA ARG A 96 2.12 -6.64 9.76
C ARG A 96 1.21 -5.83 8.84
N THR A 97 1.45 -5.87 7.53
CA THR A 97 0.62 -5.20 6.54
C THR A 97 -0.79 -5.79 6.53
N LEU A 98 -0.92 -7.11 6.42
CA LEU A 98 -2.22 -7.78 6.42
C LEU A 98 -3.01 -7.50 7.70
N LYS A 99 -2.37 -7.59 8.87
CA LYS A 99 -3.01 -7.23 10.14
C LYS A 99 -3.44 -5.77 10.17
N TRP A 100 -2.57 -4.85 9.76
CA TRP A 100 -2.91 -3.43 9.72
C TRP A 100 -4.09 -3.14 8.78
N ARG A 101 -4.17 -3.82 7.62
CA ARG A 101 -5.30 -3.66 6.70
C ARG A 101 -6.63 -4.04 7.33
N ILE A 102 -6.65 -5.10 8.13
CA ILE A 102 -7.81 -5.51 8.92
C ILE A 102 -8.12 -4.44 9.97
N ASP A 103 -7.15 -4.11 10.83
CA ASP A 103 -7.34 -3.17 11.94
C ASP A 103 -7.76 -1.75 11.44
N PHE A 104 -7.30 -1.35 10.26
CA PHE A 104 -7.59 -0.04 9.65
C PHE A 104 -8.86 -0.04 8.78
N ASN A 105 -9.44 -1.21 8.49
CA ASN A 105 -10.47 -1.41 7.45
C ASN A 105 -10.04 -0.85 6.08
N ALA A 106 -8.80 -1.16 5.66
CA ALA A 106 -8.24 -0.64 4.41
C ALA A 106 -8.91 -1.25 3.17
N ASP A 107 -9.34 -2.51 3.23
CA ASP A 107 -9.91 -3.21 2.06
C ASP A 107 -11.28 -2.65 1.62
N THR A 108 -12.07 -2.11 2.57
CA THR A 108 -13.39 -1.53 2.31
C THR A 108 -13.37 0.00 2.31
N ILE A 109 -12.20 0.63 2.46
CA ILE A 109 -12.11 2.09 2.64
C ILE A 109 -12.67 2.87 1.45
N LEU A 110 -12.69 2.28 0.26
CA LEU A 110 -13.20 2.91 -0.96
C LEU A 110 -14.73 3.01 -0.99
N GLU A 111 -15.42 2.21 -0.18
CA GLU A 111 -16.87 2.24 -0.01
C GLU A 111 -17.29 3.35 0.97
N GLU A 112 -16.35 3.87 1.75
CA GLU A 112 -16.62 4.93 2.72
C GLU A 112 -16.81 6.29 2.03
N ASN A 113 -17.87 7.01 2.43
CA ASN A 113 -18.11 8.38 1.98
C ASN A 113 -17.23 9.38 2.78
N LEU A 114 -15.92 9.30 2.55
CA LEU A 114 -14.96 10.23 3.11
C LEU A 114 -14.94 11.49 2.25
N ARG A 115 -15.64 12.53 2.71
CA ARG A 115 -15.58 13.86 2.09
C ARG A 115 -14.53 14.68 2.84
N PRO A 116 -13.33 14.88 2.28
CA PRO A 116 -12.46 15.90 2.83
C PRO A 116 -13.16 17.25 2.62
N GLU A 117 -12.73 18.27 3.35
CA GLU A 117 -13.28 19.62 3.20
C GLU A 117 -13.34 20.03 1.72
N PRO A 118 -14.31 20.87 1.30
CA PRO A 118 -14.61 21.16 -0.10
C PRO A 118 -13.45 21.69 -0.96
N ASP A 119 -12.30 22.03 -0.36
CA ASP A 119 -11.10 22.47 -1.05
C ASP A 119 -10.07 21.36 -1.30
N TYR A 120 -10.28 20.14 -0.82
CA TYR A 120 -9.41 19.01 -1.12
C TYR A 120 -9.97 18.22 -2.29
N LEU A 121 -9.16 18.08 -3.33
CA LEU A 121 -9.52 17.33 -4.52
C LEU A 121 -8.51 16.20 -4.75
N TRP A 122 -9.03 15.05 -5.14
CA TRP A 122 -8.23 13.95 -5.66
C TRP A 122 -8.70 13.59 -7.06
N PHE A 123 -7.76 13.34 -7.97
CA PHE A 123 -8.04 12.75 -9.27
C PHE A 123 -6.79 12.04 -9.81
N SER A 124 -6.99 11.09 -10.72
CA SER A 124 -5.91 10.45 -11.48
C SER A 124 -5.97 10.92 -12.92
N ASN A 125 -4.86 11.39 -13.48
CA ASN A 125 -4.80 11.82 -14.87
C ASN A 125 -3.40 11.69 -15.46
N GLY A 126 -3.25 10.92 -16.55
CA GLY A 126 -1.97 10.70 -17.22
C GLY A 126 -1.03 9.75 -16.47
N THR A 127 0.15 9.55 -17.06
CA THR A 127 1.17 8.62 -16.58
C THR A 127 2.57 9.24 -16.64
N ASP A 128 3.52 8.73 -15.86
CA ASP A 128 4.94 9.04 -16.05
C ASP A 128 5.54 8.34 -17.29
N LYS A 129 6.86 8.50 -17.49
CA LYS A 129 7.58 7.92 -18.64
C LYS A 129 7.63 6.39 -18.63
N GLU A 130 7.45 5.78 -17.48
CA GLU A 130 7.42 4.32 -17.31
C GLU A 130 5.98 3.80 -17.19
N GLY A 131 4.97 4.63 -17.47
CA GLY A 131 3.56 4.23 -17.48
C GLY A 131 2.88 4.25 -16.12
N ARG A 132 3.50 4.78 -15.06
CA ARG A 132 2.90 4.83 -13.72
C ARG A 132 1.79 5.87 -13.66
N PRO A 133 0.59 5.54 -13.16
CA PRO A 133 -0.49 6.51 -13.01
C PRO A 133 -0.12 7.70 -12.12
N LEU A 134 -0.46 8.91 -12.57
CA LEU A 134 -0.29 10.15 -11.79
C LEU A 134 -1.54 10.42 -10.95
N CYS A 135 -1.40 10.39 -9.63
CA CYS A 135 -2.47 10.64 -8.66
C CYS A 135 -2.28 12.02 -8.01
N TYR A 136 -3.14 12.96 -8.37
CA TYR A 136 -3.12 14.34 -7.88
C TYR A 136 -3.90 14.48 -6.59
N ASN A 137 -3.32 15.21 -5.64
CA ASN A 137 -3.95 15.66 -4.41
C ASN A 137 -3.81 17.19 -4.37
N VAL A 138 -4.88 17.90 -4.64
CA VAL A 138 -4.88 19.37 -4.73
C VAL A 138 -5.44 19.95 -3.44
N LEU A 139 -4.73 20.92 -2.87
CA LEU A 139 -5.22 21.75 -1.77
C LEU A 139 -5.64 23.13 -2.29
N GLY A 140 -6.93 23.42 -2.17
CA GLY A 140 -7.54 24.68 -2.56
C GLY A 140 -7.37 25.84 -1.56
N LYS A 141 -7.84 27.02 -1.97
CA LYS A 141 -7.60 28.30 -1.29
C LYS A 141 -8.36 28.49 0.02
N LYS A 142 -9.53 27.86 0.19
CA LYS A 142 -10.42 28.15 1.35
C LYS A 142 -10.20 27.22 2.55
N SER A 143 -9.17 26.36 2.50
CA SER A 143 -8.71 25.58 3.65
C SER A 143 -8.13 26.52 4.72
N LYS A 144 -8.99 26.99 5.62
CA LYS A 144 -8.66 27.98 6.66
C LYS A 144 -8.41 27.38 8.05
N LYS A 145 -8.64 26.07 8.23
CA LYS A 145 -8.80 25.49 9.57
C LYS A 145 -7.63 24.60 9.99
N LYS A 146 -7.06 24.93 11.15
CA LYS A 146 -5.90 24.25 11.72
C LYS A 146 -6.16 22.79 12.09
N PHE A 147 -5.27 21.88 11.71
CA PHE A 147 -5.24 20.50 12.21
C PHE A 147 -4.39 20.44 13.50
N SER A 148 -5.02 20.11 14.63
CA SER A 148 -4.26 19.59 15.77
C SER A 148 -3.78 18.17 15.43
N SER A 149 -2.52 17.84 15.71
CA SER A 149 -1.90 16.55 15.35
C SER A 149 -2.61 15.31 15.92
N ASN A 150 -3.45 15.53 16.95
CA ASN A 150 -4.25 14.51 17.64
C ASN A 150 -5.76 14.72 17.51
N GLY A 151 -6.20 15.77 16.80
CA GLY A 151 -7.62 16.06 16.61
C GLY A 151 -8.29 15.11 15.61
N GLU A 152 -9.61 14.96 15.72
CA GLU A 152 -10.42 14.12 14.83
C GLU A 152 -10.21 14.47 13.36
N ARG A 153 -10.21 15.77 13.03
CA ARG A 153 -9.94 16.26 11.67
C ARG A 153 -8.62 15.76 11.09
N PHE A 154 -7.58 15.59 11.90
CA PHE A 154 -6.30 15.05 11.44
C PHE A 154 -6.43 13.56 11.09
N LYS A 155 -7.15 12.79 11.92
CA LYS A 155 -7.40 11.36 11.69
C LYS A 155 -8.26 11.16 10.44
N ASP A 156 -9.30 11.97 10.27
CA ASP A 156 -10.17 11.94 9.09
C ASP A 156 -9.38 12.23 7.82
N PHE A 157 -8.52 13.25 7.86
CA PHE A 157 -7.69 13.59 6.72
C PHE A 157 -6.65 12.52 6.40
N LEU A 158 -6.03 11.89 7.42
CA LEU A 158 -5.14 10.76 7.21
C LEU A 158 -5.90 9.57 6.60
N ARG A 159 -7.11 9.26 7.08
CA ARG A 159 -7.97 8.20 6.53
C ARG A 159 -8.32 8.47 5.08
N TRP A 160 -8.71 9.69 4.76
CA TRP A 160 -8.95 10.12 3.39
C TRP A 160 -7.69 9.99 2.50
N ARG A 161 -6.50 10.36 3.01
CA ARG A 161 -5.24 10.19 2.27
C ARG A 161 -4.92 8.73 1.98
N VAL A 162 -5.26 7.81 2.88
CA VAL A 162 -5.18 6.37 2.61
C VAL A 162 -6.17 5.96 1.53
N GLN A 163 -7.42 6.43 1.58
CA GLN A 163 -8.41 6.18 0.53
C GLN A 163 -7.93 6.62 -0.85
N CYS A 164 -7.26 7.78 -0.94
CA CYS A 164 -6.65 8.27 -2.18
C CYS A 164 -5.54 7.35 -2.73
N VAL A 165 -4.76 6.71 -1.84
CA VAL A 165 -3.74 5.72 -2.24
C VAL A 165 -4.43 4.47 -2.76
N GLU A 166 -5.41 3.94 -2.03
CA GLU A 166 -6.15 2.74 -2.41
C GLU A 166 -6.86 2.92 -3.76
N ARG A 167 -7.43 4.10 -4.01
CA ARG A 167 -8.06 4.43 -5.29
C ARG A 167 -7.05 4.48 -6.43
N GLY A 168 -5.84 4.97 -6.16
CA GLY A 168 -4.74 4.92 -7.12
C GLY A 168 -4.30 3.48 -7.41
N ILE A 169 -4.22 2.64 -6.37
CA ILE A 169 -3.83 1.23 -6.49
C ILE A 169 -4.85 0.41 -7.28
N GLN A 170 -6.15 0.74 -7.21
CA GLN A 170 -7.17 0.07 -8.03
C GLN A 170 -6.94 0.19 -9.54
N ASN A 171 -6.19 1.21 -9.98
CA ASN A 171 -5.87 1.40 -11.39
C ASN A 171 -4.61 0.62 -11.84
N LEU A 172 -3.95 -0.10 -10.92
CA LEU A 172 -2.72 -0.83 -11.20
C LEU A 172 -2.99 -2.22 -11.79
N HIS A 173 -2.08 -2.65 -12.67
CA HIS A 173 -2.13 -3.96 -13.30
C HIS A 173 -0.90 -4.78 -12.94
N PHE A 174 -1.01 -5.60 -11.88
CA PHE A 174 0.07 -6.47 -11.43
C PHE A 174 0.31 -7.65 -12.39
N ARG A 175 0.98 -7.37 -13.51
CA ARG A 175 1.45 -8.33 -14.52
C ARG A 175 2.84 -7.91 -15.05
N PRO A 176 3.62 -8.83 -15.66
CA PRO A 176 4.89 -8.47 -16.27
C PRO A 176 4.74 -7.30 -17.26
N GLY A 177 5.54 -6.25 -17.08
CA GLY A 177 5.46 -5.03 -17.90
C GLY A 177 4.24 -4.12 -17.61
N GLY A 178 3.38 -4.48 -16.66
CA GLY A 178 2.29 -3.64 -16.17
C GLY A 178 2.76 -2.60 -15.16
N ASP A 179 1.91 -1.61 -14.93
CA ASP A 179 2.09 -0.61 -13.89
C ASP A 179 1.82 -1.22 -12.51
N ASP A 180 2.84 -1.16 -11.65
CA ASP A 180 2.80 -1.79 -10.33
C ASP A 180 2.90 -0.75 -9.19
N SER A 181 2.96 0.54 -9.51
CA SER A 181 3.15 1.62 -8.56
C SER A 181 2.59 2.93 -9.09
N ILE A 182 2.17 3.81 -8.18
CA ILE A 182 1.62 5.13 -8.48
C ILE A 182 2.65 6.25 -8.21
N ILE A 183 2.48 7.37 -8.90
CA ILE A 183 3.09 8.65 -8.54
C ILE A 183 2.06 9.49 -7.82
N GLN A 184 2.43 10.07 -6.68
CA GLN A 184 1.60 11.04 -6.00
C GLN A 184 2.10 12.45 -6.29
N ILE A 185 1.21 13.34 -6.71
CA ILE A 185 1.47 14.76 -6.91
C ILE A 185 0.65 15.52 -5.89
N ILE A 186 1.28 16.36 -5.09
CA ILE A 186 0.63 17.16 -4.06
C ILE A 186 0.72 18.63 -4.47
N ASP A 187 -0.35 19.14 -5.08
CA ASP A 187 -0.41 20.53 -5.53
C ASP A 187 -0.80 21.44 -4.37
N LEU A 188 0.18 22.26 -3.95
CA LEU A 188 0.05 23.25 -2.88
C LEU A 188 0.04 24.69 -3.41
N LYS A 189 0.01 24.91 -4.73
CA LYS A 189 0.16 26.24 -5.36
C LYS A 189 -0.83 27.28 -4.83
N ASN A 190 -2.02 26.82 -4.48
CA ASN A 190 -3.13 27.66 -4.03
C ASN A 190 -3.37 27.59 -2.51
N ALA A 191 -2.55 26.84 -1.77
CA ALA A 191 -2.74 26.62 -0.35
C ALA A 191 -2.28 27.84 0.49
N PRO A 192 -3.04 28.27 1.51
CA PRO A 192 -2.55 29.22 2.50
C PRO A 192 -1.31 28.69 3.25
N GLY A 193 -0.35 29.55 3.58
CA GLY A 193 0.92 29.12 4.19
C GLY A 193 0.78 28.37 5.53
N THR A 194 -0.27 28.64 6.32
CA THR A 194 -0.60 27.88 7.53
C THR A 194 -1.08 26.46 7.20
N ALA A 195 -1.92 26.31 6.17
CA ALA A 195 -2.40 25.01 5.71
C ALA A 195 -1.27 24.15 5.11
N VAL A 196 -0.28 24.77 4.46
CA VAL A 196 0.92 24.07 3.94
C VAL A 196 1.69 23.36 5.06
N LYS A 197 1.95 24.03 6.19
CA LYS A 197 2.67 23.41 7.33
C LYS A 197 1.96 22.17 7.86
N GLU A 198 0.65 22.20 7.90
CA GLU A 198 -0.18 21.11 8.42
C GLU A 198 -0.24 19.94 7.43
N VAL A 199 -0.40 20.23 6.13
CA VAL A 199 -0.28 19.20 5.09
C VAL A 199 1.10 18.55 5.12
N MET A 200 2.16 19.30 5.38
CA MET A 200 3.51 18.74 5.52
C MET A 200 3.63 17.79 6.72
N LEU A 201 2.97 18.10 7.85
CA LEU A 201 2.90 17.19 8.99
C LEU A 201 2.16 15.88 8.63
N ILE A 202 1.03 16.00 7.93
CA ILE A 202 0.29 14.83 7.44
C ILE A 202 1.15 14.03 6.46
N CYS A 203 1.83 14.69 5.52
CA CYS A 203 2.72 14.03 4.56
C CYS A 203 3.80 13.22 5.28
N LYS A 204 4.38 13.74 6.37
CA LYS A 204 5.36 13.01 7.17
C LYS A 204 4.77 11.74 7.78
N LYS A 205 3.57 11.81 8.38
CA LYS A 205 2.89 10.61 8.91
C LYS A 205 2.50 9.64 7.80
N MET A 206 2.04 10.15 6.66
CA MET A 206 1.68 9.34 5.50
C MET A 206 2.89 8.60 4.93
N MET A 207 4.07 9.24 4.85
CA MET A 207 5.30 8.58 4.41
C MET A 207 5.67 7.40 5.29
N ALA A 208 5.56 7.54 6.62
CA ALA A 208 5.81 6.43 7.54
C ALA A 208 4.79 5.29 7.35
N LEU A 209 3.50 5.63 7.23
CA LEU A 209 2.43 4.67 6.98
C LEU A 209 2.63 3.91 5.66
N LEU A 210 3.00 4.61 4.59
CA LEU A 210 3.28 4.02 3.29
C LEU A 210 4.47 3.06 3.34
N HIS A 211 5.54 3.42 4.04
CA HIS A 211 6.69 2.55 4.22
C HIS A 211 6.34 1.26 4.96
N ASP A 212 5.48 1.35 5.98
CA ASP A 212 5.16 0.22 6.84
C ASP A 212 4.06 -0.70 6.30
N HIS A 213 3.19 -0.19 5.41
CA HIS A 213 1.97 -0.91 4.98
C HIS A 213 1.72 -0.91 3.47
N TYR A 214 2.45 -0.13 2.69
CA TYR A 214 2.32 -0.04 1.22
C TYR A 214 3.70 -0.14 0.54
N PRO A 215 4.53 -1.14 0.87
CA PRO A 215 5.89 -1.24 0.35
C PRO A 215 5.90 -1.19 -1.18
N GLY A 216 6.59 -0.21 -1.73
CA GLY A 216 6.77 -0.06 -3.18
C GLY A 216 5.50 0.20 -3.99
N MET A 217 4.38 0.60 -3.36
CA MET A 217 3.15 0.98 -4.08
C MET A 217 3.14 2.44 -4.50
N VAL A 218 3.73 3.33 -3.71
CA VAL A 218 3.98 4.72 -4.11
C VAL A 218 5.43 4.83 -4.53
N TYR A 219 5.69 5.05 -5.82
CA TYR A 219 7.05 5.19 -6.34
C TYR A 219 7.68 6.51 -5.88
N LYS A 220 6.91 7.60 -5.96
CA LYS A 220 7.39 8.93 -5.58
C LYS A 220 6.24 9.84 -5.15
N ASN A 221 6.55 10.72 -4.19
CA ASN A 221 5.76 11.89 -3.86
C ASN A 221 6.44 13.13 -4.48
N VAL A 222 5.74 13.80 -5.38
CA VAL A 222 6.13 15.08 -5.99
C VAL A 222 5.27 16.17 -5.35
N ARG A 223 5.88 17.31 -5.07
CA ARG A 223 5.22 18.49 -4.50
C ARG A 223 5.54 19.68 -5.38
#